data_AF-A0A3N5KG90-F1
#
_entry.id   AF-A0A3N5KG90-F1
#
_cell.length_a   1.000
_cell.length_b   1.000
_cell.length_c   1.000
_cell.angle_alpha   90.00
_cell.angle_beta   90.00
_cell.angle_gamma   90.00
#
_symmetry.space_group_name_H-M   'P 1'
#
loop_
_entity.id
_entity.type
_entity.pdbx_description
1 polymer ?
#
loop_
_entity_poly.entity_id
_entity_poly.type
_entity_poly.pdbx_seq_one_letter_code
_entity_poly.pdbx_strand_id
1 'polypeptide(L)'
;MTAMAPLNTRAAWKALEAHYQKVRELHLRKLFVDDATRGERMAVEAVGIYFDYSKHRITDETLALLLQLAEESGLRDRIDAMFRGEKINVTEKRSVLHVALRAPKGQAIVVDGEDVVPRVHAVLDKMADFSNRVRSGKWKGHTGKPVRNVINIGIGGS
;
A
#
# COMPACT_ATOMS: atom_id res chain seq x y z
N MET A 1 7.68 10.61 20.57
CA MET A 1 6.32 10.47 20.00
C MET A 1 5.34 10.51 21.15
N THR A 2 4.44 11.48 21.18
CA THR A 2 3.29 11.47 22.08
C THR A 2 2.51 10.18 21.86
N ALA A 3 2.18 9.48 22.94
CA ALA A 3 1.38 8.28 22.84
C ALA A 3 0.01 8.66 22.24
N MET A 4 -0.28 8.13 21.05
CA MET A 4 -1.59 8.31 20.45
C MET A 4 -2.65 7.68 21.34
N ALA A 5 -3.76 8.39 21.56
CA ALA A 5 -4.90 7.84 22.27
C ALA A 5 -5.36 6.52 21.60
N PRO A 6 -5.80 5.52 22.39
CA PRO A 6 -6.41 4.30 21.86
C PRO A 6 -7.51 4.62 20.83
N LEU A 7 -7.62 3.79 19.80
CA LEU A 7 -8.55 4.02 18.68
C LEU A 7 -9.98 4.28 19.16
N ASN A 8 -10.46 3.48 20.11
CA ASN A 8 -11.84 3.49 20.60
C ASN A 8 -12.19 4.66 21.53
N THR A 9 -11.21 5.49 21.93
CA THR A 9 -11.43 6.69 22.76
C THR A 9 -11.39 7.98 21.95
N ARG A 10 -11.16 7.89 20.64
CA ARG A 10 -11.10 9.04 19.72
C ARG A 10 -12.48 9.62 19.46
N ALA A 11 -12.54 10.93 19.22
CA ALA A 11 -13.80 11.63 18.99
C ALA A 11 -14.48 11.12 17.71
N ALA A 12 -13.73 10.96 16.62
CA ALA A 12 -14.25 10.40 15.36
C ALA A 12 -14.74 8.96 15.54
N TRP A 13 -14.12 8.15 16.41
CA TRP A 13 -14.59 6.79 16.70
C TRP A 13 -15.95 6.81 17.41
N LYS A 14 -16.12 7.67 18.42
CA LYS A 14 -17.41 7.83 19.11
C LYS A 14 -18.50 8.39 18.20
N ALA A 15 -18.15 9.31 17.31
CA ALA A 15 -19.05 9.80 16.28
C ALA A 15 -19.46 8.70 15.30
N LEU A 16 -18.54 7.82 14.89
CA LEU A 16 -18.85 6.64 14.06
C LEU A 16 -19.76 5.63 14.78
N GLU A 17 -19.53 5.37 16.07
CA GLU A 17 -20.41 4.51 16.89
C GLU A 17 -21.84 5.06 16.96
N ALA A 18 -21.99 6.39 17.13
CA ALA A 18 -23.28 7.04 17.12
C ALA A 18 -23.93 7.02 15.72
N HIS A 19 -23.15 7.32 14.67
CA HIS A 19 -23.60 7.28 13.29
C HIS A 19 -24.06 5.88 12.88
N TYR A 20 -23.35 4.84 13.32
CA TYR A 20 -23.70 3.44 13.08
C TYR A 20 -25.15 3.13 13.45
N GLN A 21 -25.67 3.70 14.55
CA GLN A 21 -27.06 3.50 14.95
C GLN A 21 -28.07 3.99 13.90
N LYS A 22 -27.70 5.01 13.12
CA LYS A 22 -28.51 5.56 12.02
C LYS A 22 -28.35 4.74 10.73
N VAL A 23 -27.12 4.31 10.42
CA VAL A 23 -26.81 3.66 9.13
C VAL A 23 -27.03 2.16 9.12
N ARG A 24 -27.06 1.48 10.29
CA ARG A 24 -27.04 0.01 10.36
C ARG A 24 -28.22 -0.67 9.64
N GLU A 25 -29.39 -0.04 9.64
CA GLU A 25 -30.61 -0.53 9.00
C GLU A 25 -30.74 -0.07 7.53
N LEU A 26 -29.84 0.80 7.04
CA LEU A 26 -29.90 1.25 5.65
C LEU A 26 -29.57 0.11 4.70
N HIS A 27 -30.47 -0.12 3.74
CA HIS A 27 -30.29 -1.11 2.69
C HIS A 27 -29.66 -0.48 1.46
N LEU A 28 -28.70 -1.17 0.83
CA LEU A 28 -27.97 -0.64 -0.32
C LEU A 28 -28.90 -0.24 -1.47
N ARG A 29 -29.94 -1.05 -1.75
CA ARG A 29 -30.96 -0.71 -2.76
C ARG A 29 -31.58 0.67 -2.54
N LYS A 30 -31.88 1.03 -1.28
CA LYS A 30 -32.43 2.34 -0.94
C LYS A 30 -31.40 3.45 -1.22
N LEU A 31 -30.13 3.24 -0.86
CA LEU A 31 -29.07 4.21 -1.14
C LEU A 31 -28.90 4.53 -2.64
N PHE A 32 -29.14 3.56 -3.53
CA PHE A 32 -29.13 3.77 -4.98
C PHE A 32 -30.42 4.38 -5.53
N VAL A 33 -31.57 4.11 -4.89
CA VAL A 33 -32.84 4.78 -5.23
C VAL A 33 -32.78 6.26 -4.84
N ASP A 34 -32.20 6.56 -3.68
CA ASP A 34 -32.11 7.92 -3.13
C ASP A 34 -31.02 8.77 -3.82
N ASP A 35 -30.04 8.14 -4.48
CA ASP A 35 -28.98 8.80 -5.25
C ASP A 35 -28.72 8.05 -6.57
N ALA A 36 -29.34 8.52 -7.65
CA ALA A 36 -29.20 7.95 -8.99
C ALA A 36 -27.76 8.04 -9.54
N THR A 37 -26.96 8.99 -9.04
CA THR A 37 -25.56 9.22 -9.46
C THR A 37 -24.54 8.51 -8.56
N ARG A 38 -25.00 7.73 -7.56
CA ARG A 38 -24.14 7.11 -6.54
C ARG A 38 -23.00 6.30 -7.14
N GLY A 39 -23.28 5.53 -8.20
CA GLY A 39 -22.28 4.68 -8.86
C GLY A 39 -21.13 5.47 -9.48
N GLU A 40 -21.40 6.69 -9.94
CA GLU A 40 -20.42 7.59 -10.53
C GLU A 40 -19.68 8.39 -9.44
N ARG A 41 -20.42 8.94 -8.48
CA ARG A 41 -19.88 9.78 -7.41
C ARG A 41 -19.03 9.01 -6.40
N MET A 42 -19.36 7.74 -6.17
CA MET A 42 -18.66 6.86 -5.22
C MET A 42 -17.74 5.88 -5.94
N ALA A 43 -17.01 6.40 -6.91
CA ALA A 43 -15.88 5.74 -7.53
C ALA A 43 -14.70 6.70 -7.60
N VAL A 44 -13.49 6.14 -7.64
CA VAL A 44 -12.27 6.89 -7.96
C VAL A 44 -11.54 6.12 -9.04
N GLU A 45 -11.08 6.83 -10.06
CA GLU A 45 -10.22 6.28 -11.09
C GLU A 45 -8.85 6.97 -11.04
N ALA A 46 -7.80 6.17 -10.92
CA ALA A 46 -6.43 6.65 -10.94
C ALA A 46 -5.50 5.54 -11.43
N VAL A 47 -4.42 5.90 -12.11
CA VAL A 47 -3.36 4.97 -12.55
C VAL A 47 -3.86 3.71 -13.26
N GLY A 48 -4.95 3.82 -14.03
CA GLY A 48 -5.57 2.70 -14.75
C GLY A 48 -6.38 1.75 -13.87
N ILE A 49 -6.70 2.14 -12.64
CA ILE A 49 -7.51 1.39 -11.68
C ILE A 49 -8.81 2.13 -11.43
N TYR A 50 -9.93 1.44 -11.65
CA TYR A 50 -11.27 1.92 -11.27
C TYR A 50 -11.69 1.28 -9.94
N PHE A 51 -11.86 2.12 -8.91
CA PHE A 51 -12.26 1.70 -7.57
C PHE A 51 -13.69 2.16 -7.28
N ASP A 52 -14.65 1.24 -7.46
CA ASP A 52 -16.06 1.44 -7.10
C ASP A 52 -16.31 1.02 -5.65
N TYR A 53 -16.59 2.00 -4.79
CA TYR A 53 -16.96 1.78 -3.40
C TYR A 53 -18.44 2.11 -3.11
N SER A 54 -19.24 2.37 -4.15
CA SER A 54 -20.67 2.71 -4.08
C SER A 54 -21.53 1.63 -3.42
N LYS A 55 -21.11 0.35 -3.52
CA LYS A 55 -21.83 -0.82 -3.00
C LYS A 55 -21.60 -1.09 -1.51
N HIS A 56 -21.03 -0.13 -0.78
CA HIS A 56 -20.92 -0.17 0.67
C HIS A 56 -22.09 0.58 1.33
N ARG A 57 -22.47 0.14 2.54
CA ARG A 57 -23.45 0.81 3.41
C ARG A 57 -22.82 2.02 4.08
N ILE A 58 -22.57 3.05 3.29
CA ILE A 58 -21.94 4.29 3.71
C ILE A 58 -22.66 5.48 3.08
N THR A 59 -22.75 6.58 3.81
CA THR A 59 -23.24 7.88 3.34
C THR A 59 -22.09 8.89 3.27
N ASP A 60 -22.35 10.10 2.80
CA ASP A 60 -21.37 11.19 2.82
C ASP A 60 -20.89 11.49 4.25
N GLU A 61 -21.81 11.47 5.24
CA GLU A 61 -21.47 11.57 6.67
C GLU A 61 -20.57 10.40 7.11
N THR A 62 -20.83 9.17 6.64
CA THR A 62 -19.94 8.04 6.95
C THR A 62 -18.53 8.26 6.42
N LEU A 63 -18.40 8.72 5.17
CA LEU A 63 -17.09 8.94 4.55
C LEU A 63 -16.32 10.07 5.28
N ALA A 64 -17.00 11.19 5.58
CA ALA A 64 -16.41 12.29 6.33
C ALA A 64 -15.89 11.82 7.70
N LEU A 65 -16.67 11.04 8.45
CA LEU A 65 -16.27 10.52 9.76
C LEU A 65 -15.12 9.51 9.68
N LEU A 66 -15.08 8.65 8.65
CA LEU A 66 -13.98 7.72 8.42
C LEU A 66 -12.68 8.45 8.07
N LEU A 67 -12.75 9.52 7.26
CA LEU A 67 -11.60 10.36 6.93
C LEU A 67 -11.10 11.13 8.16
N GLN A 68 -12.00 11.67 8.98
CA GLN A 68 -11.65 12.29 10.26
C GLN A 68 -10.98 11.27 11.20
N LEU A 69 -11.46 10.03 11.26
CA LEU A 69 -10.79 8.99 12.04
C LEU A 69 -9.38 8.71 11.52
N ALA A 70 -9.16 8.70 10.20
CA ALA A 70 -7.83 8.53 9.62
C ALA A 70 -6.88 9.69 9.99
N GLU A 71 -7.39 10.92 10.04
CA GLU A 71 -6.66 12.11 10.50
C GLU A 71 -6.32 12.03 11.99
N GLU A 72 -7.30 11.75 12.86
CA GLU A 72 -7.08 11.53 14.30
C GLU A 72 -6.16 10.32 14.57
N SER A 73 -6.03 9.42 13.60
CA SER A 73 -5.11 8.28 13.62
C SER A 73 -3.70 8.63 13.11
N GLY A 74 -3.42 9.87 12.72
CA GLY A 74 -2.14 10.29 12.21
C GLY A 74 -1.70 9.49 10.97
N LEU A 75 -2.65 9.02 10.15
CA LEU A 75 -2.35 8.12 9.03
C LEU A 75 -1.35 8.75 8.06
N ARG A 76 -1.52 10.05 7.75
CA ARG A 76 -0.62 10.77 6.86
C ARG A 76 0.81 10.81 7.40
N ASP A 77 0.98 11.17 8.67
CA ASP A 77 2.30 11.21 9.32
C ASP A 77 2.98 9.84 9.32
N ARG A 78 2.22 8.76 9.53
CA ARG A 78 2.73 7.38 9.51
C ARG A 78 3.14 6.95 8.10
N ILE A 79 2.37 7.33 7.09
CA ILE A 79 2.74 7.12 5.68
C ILE A 79 4.04 7.87 5.39
N ASP A 80 4.12 9.16 5.74
CA ASP A 80 5.31 9.96 5.46
C ASP A 80 6.55 9.45 6.20
N ALA A 81 6.39 9.00 7.45
CA ALA A 81 7.47 8.33 8.21
C ALA A 81 7.97 7.06 7.52
N MET A 82 7.07 6.25 6.94
CA MET A 82 7.45 5.08 6.13
C MET A 82 8.27 5.50 4.91
N PHE A 83 7.81 6.49 4.15
CA PHE A 83 8.47 6.96 2.93
C PHE A 83 9.83 7.64 3.21
N ARG A 84 10.01 8.27 4.37
CA ARG A 84 11.29 8.81 4.84
C ARG A 84 12.25 7.75 5.39
N GLY A 85 11.83 6.49 5.50
CA GLY A 85 12.68 5.42 6.01
C GLY A 85 12.84 5.43 7.53
N GLU A 86 11.94 6.05 8.27
CA GLU A 86 11.92 5.97 9.73
C GLU A 86 11.70 4.51 10.19
N LYS A 87 12.20 4.19 11.39
CA LYS A 87 12.14 2.85 11.98
C LYS A 87 10.74 2.56 12.56
N ILE A 88 9.73 2.49 11.69
CA ILE A 88 8.32 2.29 12.06
C ILE A 88 7.97 0.85 12.42
N ASN A 89 8.81 -0.13 12.04
CA ASN A 89 8.75 -1.46 12.64
C ASN A 89 9.44 -1.39 14.00
N VAL A 90 8.66 -1.03 15.02
CA VAL A 90 9.16 -0.66 16.35
C VAL A 90 9.69 -1.85 17.16
N THR A 91 9.15 -3.05 16.97
CA THR A 91 9.57 -4.24 17.72
C THR A 91 10.95 -4.72 17.26
N GLU A 92 11.23 -4.65 15.96
CA GLU A 92 12.53 -5.02 15.38
C GLU A 92 13.47 -3.83 15.17
N LYS A 93 13.00 -2.60 15.41
CA LYS A 93 13.72 -1.34 15.19
C LYS A 93 14.23 -1.18 13.75
N ARG A 94 13.36 -1.47 12.77
CA ARG A 94 13.69 -1.47 11.34
C ARG A 94 12.84 -0.49 10.54
N SER A 95 13.42 0.04 9.45
CA SER A 95 12.68 0.77 8.42
C SER A 95 11.83 -0.18 7.58
N VAL A 96 10.74 0.32 7.00
CA VAL A 96 9.85 -0.46 6.12
C VAL A 96 9.84 0.20 4.74
N LEU A 97 10.63 -0.32 3.81
CA LEU A 97 11.00 0.39 2.58
C LEU A 97 10.82 -0.42 1.28
N HIS A 98 9.77 -1.23 1.21
CA HIS A 98 9.39 -1.86 -0.06
C HIS A 98 9.11 -0.84 -1.17
N VAL A 99 8.76 0.41 -0.82
CA VAL A 99 8.62 1.52 -1.77
C VAL A 99 9.93 1.90 -2.45
N ALA A 100 11.09 1.73 -1.80
CA ALA A 100 12.40 2.01 -2.39
C ALA A 100 12.77 1.02 -3.49
N LEU A 101 12.28 -0.23 -3.41
CA LEU A 101 12.54 -1.28 -4.40
C LEU A 101 11.94 -0.98 -5.78
N ARG A 102 10.98 -0.06 -5.84
CA ARG A 102 10.28 0.37 -7.07
C ARG A 102 10.45 1.86 -7.37
N ALA A 103 11.35 2.53 -6.66
CA ALA A 103 11.64 3.94 -6.90
C ALA A 103 12.35 4.11 -8.25
N PRO A 104 12.00 5.13 -9.07
CA PRO A 104 12.71 5.43 -10.30
C PRO A 104 14.21 5.71 -10.07
N LYS A 105 15.04 5.48 -11.09
CA LYS A 105 16.45 5.91 -11.05
C LYS A 105 16.50 7.43 -10.82
N GLY A 106 17.33 7.87 -9.86
CA GLY A 106 17.51 9.29 -9.54
C GLY A 106 16.62 9.82 -8.40
N GLN A 107 15.63 9.07 -7.93
CA GLN A 107 14.98 9.40 -6.66
C GLN A 107 15.92 9.08 -5.50
N ALA A 108 15.97 9.92 -4.46
CA ALA A 108 16.76 9.68 -3.26
C ALA A 108 15.85 9.23 -2.10
N ILE A 109 16.22 8.15 -1.42
CA ILE A 109 15.59 7.69 -0.18
C ILE A 109 16.70 7.38 0.80
N VAL A 110 16.88 8.25 1.80
CA VAL A 110 18.01 8.18 2.73
C VAL A 110 17.62 7.45 4.01
N VAL A 111 18.41 6.46 4.40
CA VAL A 111 18.24 5.68 5.63
C VAL A 111 19.56 5.62 6.36
N ASP A 112 19.57 5.98 7.64
CA ASP A 112 20.80 5.99 8.46
C ASP A 112 21.97 6.74 7.78
N GLY A 113 21.67 7.79 7.00
CA GLY A 113 22.64 8.62 6.30
C GLY A 113 23.03 8.17 4.88
N GLU A 114 22.52 7.04 4.39
CA GLU A 114 22.85 6.48 3.07
C GLU A 114 21.62 6.51 2.14
N ASP A 115 21.77 6.98 0.91
CA ASP A 115 20.74 6.82 -0.13
C ASP A 115 20.74 5.36 -0.62
N VAL A 116 19.61 4.67 -0.43
CA VAL A 116 19.49 3.24 -0.75
C VAL A 116 19.15 2.97 -2.21
N VAL A 117 18.66 3.96 -2.95
CA VAL A 117 18.15 3.77 -4.33
C VAL A 117 19.26 3.33 -5.31
N PRO A 118 20.49 3.86 -5.28
CA PRO A 118 21.58 3.37 -6.13
C PRO A 118 21.87 1.87 -5.94
N ARG A 119 21.82 1.38 -4.71
CA ARG A 119 22.07 -0.04 -4.39
C ARG A 119 20.94 -0.94 -4.86
N VAL A 120 19.69 -0.48 -4.76
CA VAL A 120 18.52 -1.16 -5.35
C VAL A 120 18.73 -1.34 -6.86
N HIS A 121 19.06 -0.26 -7.56
CA HIS A 121 19.25 -0.32 -9.02
C HIS A 121 20.45 -1.15 -9.44
N ALA A 122 21.54 -1.17 -8.67
CA ALA A 122 22.66 -2.07 -8.93
C ALA A 122 22.26 -3.55 -8.89
N VAL A 123 21.37 -3.94 -7.97
CA VAL A 123 20.82 -5.30 -7.92
C VAL A 123 19.85 -5.55 -9.08
N LEU A 124 18.97 -4.60 -9.39
CA LEU A 124 18.05 -4.72 -10.54
C LEU A 124 18.82 -4.85 -11.87
N ASP A 125 19.89 -4.09 -12.07
CA ASP A 125 20.74 -4.17 -13.26
C ASP A 125 21.45 -5.54 -13.34
N LYS A 126 21.91 -6.09 -12.20
CA LYS A 126 22.46 -7.45 -12.13
C LYS A 126 21.40 -8.52 -12.45
N MET A 127 20.17 -8.36 -11.94
CA MET A 127 19.04 -9.25 -12.25
C MET A 127 18.67 -9.19 -13.73
N ALA A 128 18.70 -8.00 -14.33
CA ALA A 128 18.44 -7.79 -15.76
C ALA A 128 19.52 -8.46 -16.63
N ASP A 129 20.81 -8.31 -16.32
CA ASP A 129 21.88 -9.01 -17.04
C ASP A 129 21.70 -10.53 -16.95
N PHE A 130 21.54 -11.05 -15.74
CA PHE A 130 21.38 -12.49 -15.51
C PHE A 130 20.18 -13.05 -16.26
N SER A 131 19.00 -12.42 -16.10
CA SER A 131 17.77 -12.87 -16.76
C SER A 131 17.89 -12.80 -18.28
N ASN A 132 18.53 -11.77 -18.85
CA ASN A 132 18.79 -11.68 -20.28
C ASN A 132 19.71 -12.78 -20.78
N ARG A 133 20.76 -13.14 -20.04
CA ARG A 133 21.67 -14.24 -20.39
C ARG A 133 20.97 -15.59 -20.34
N VAL A 134 20.10 -15.83 -19.36
CA VAL A 134 19.28 -17.03 -19.27
C VAL A 134 18.29 -17.09 -20.44
N ARG A 135 17.49 -16.05 -20.66
CA ARG A 135 16.46 -15.98 -21.70
C ARG A 135 17.02 -16.08 -23.12
N SER A 136 18.19 -15.50 -23.37
CA SER A 136 18.89 -15.61 -24.67
C SER A 136 19.58 -16.96 -24.88
N GLY A 137 19.60 -17.83 -23.87
CA GLY A 137 20.32 -19.10 -23.92
C GLY A 137 21.85 -18.95 -23.92
N LYS A 138 22.39 -17.75 -23.65
CA LYS A 138 23.83 -17.52 -23.45
C LYS A 138 24.32 -18.14 -22.15
N TRP A 139 23.46 -18.20 -21.13
CA TRP A 139 23.73 -18.95 -19.90
C TRP A 139 23.56 -20.44 -20.15
N LYS A 140 24.66 -21.19 -20.05
CA LYS A 140 24.69 -22.63 -20.28
C LYS A 140 24.79 -23.39 -18.96
N GLY A 141 24.19 -24.57 -18.90
CA GLY A 141 24.42 -25.54 -17.84
C GLY A 141 25.76 -26.24 -18.00
N HIS A 142 26.07 -27.15 -17.08
CA HIS A 142 27.34 -27.88 -17.05
C HIS A 142 27.68 -28.63 -18.36
N THR A 143 26.66 -29.11 -19.09
CA THR A 143 26.83 -29.82 -20.38
C THR A 143 26.84 -28.89 -21.60
N GLY A 144 26.95 -27.57 -21.41
CA GLY A 144 26.92 -26.58 -22.51
C GLY A 144 25.54 -26.32 -23.11
N LYS A 145 24.48 -26.98 -22.61
CA LYS A 145 23.11 -26.80 -23.09
C LYS A 145 22.47 -25.55 -22.44
N PRO A 146 21.59 -24.81 -23.15
CA PRO A 146 20.82 -23.72 -22.55
C PRO A 146 19.96 -24.21 -21.38
N VAL A 147 19.74 -23.34 -20.39
CA VAL A 147 18.77 -23.57 -19.32
C VAL A 147 17.36 -23.57 -19.91
N ARG A 148 16.55 -24.58 -19.53
CA ARG A 148 15.14 -24.69 -19.96
C ARG A 148 14.15 -24.66 -18.78
N ASN A 149 14.61 -25.06 -17.60
CA ASN A 149 13.80 -25.15 -16.40
C ASN A 149 14.39 -24.22 -15.36
N VAL A 150 13.53 -23.46 -14.69
CA VAL A 150 13.86 -22.65 -13.52
C VAL A 150 13.08 -23.23 -12.35
N ILE A 151 13.78 -23.66 -11.30
CA ILE A 151 13.17 -24.20 -10.09
C ILE A 151 13.40 -23.18 -8.99
N ASN A 152 12.33 -22.52 -8.55
CA ASN A 152 12.37 -21.65 -7.38
C ASN A 152 12.13 -22.50 -6.13
N ILE A 153 13.10 -22.57 -5.22
CA ILE A 153 12.99 -23.31 -3.97
C ILE A 153 12.83 -22.27 -2.86
N GLY A 154 11.63 -22.17 -2.30
CA GLY A 154 11.30 -21.15 -1.31
C GLY A 154 10.11 -21.52 -0.42
N ILE A 155 9.95 -20.76 0.65
CA ILE A 155 8.83 -20.86 1.61
C ILE A 155 8.38 -19.45 2.00
N GLY A 156 7.09 -19.29 2.29
CA GLY A 156 6.53 -18.02 2.76
C GLY A 156 6.67 -16.89 1.71
N GLY A 157 7.19 -15.73 2.15
CA GLY A 157 7.31 -14.53 1.30
C GLY A 157 8.57 -14.45 0.44
N SER A 158 9.20 -15.58 0.11
CA SER A 158 10.40 -15.66 -0.75
C SER A 158 10.06 -15.63 -2.23
#